data_AF-A0A7K2PDH7-F1
#
_entry.id   AF-A0A7K2PDH7-F1
#
_cell.length_a   1.000
_cell.length_b   1.000
_cell.length_c   1.000
_cell.angle_alpha   90.00
_cell.angle_beta   90.00
_cell.angle_gamma   90.00
#
_symmetry.space_group_name_H-M   'P 1'
#
loop_
_entity.id
_entity.type
_entity.pdbx_description
1 polymer ?
#
loop_
_entity_poly.entity_id
_entity_poly.type
_entity_poly.pdbx_seq_one_letter_code
_entity_poly.pdbx_strand_id
1 'polypeptide(L)'
;MLRARGVRTVAVESYGLHVHRDLLEAAGLRTVPLPVDDRGADPGALTDAGAVLLTPAHQFPTGVPLHPDRRAAVVDWARRTGA
;
A
#
# COMPACT_ATOMS: atom_id res chain seq x y z
N MET A 1 -10.66 -11.68 -4.47
CA MET A 1 -9.39 -12.16 -5.06
C MET A 1 -8.16 -12.01 -4.14
N LEU A 2 -8.03 -11.03 -3.23
CA LEU A 2 -6.96 -11.06 -2.20
C LEU A 2 -7.28 -12.00 -1.01
N ARG A 3 -8.50 -11.91 -0.47
CA ARG A 3 -8.96 -12.78 0.64
C ARG A 3 -8.86 -14.28 0.32
N ALA A 4 -9.18 -14.65 -0.92
CA ALA A 4 -9.08 -16.03 -1.40
C ALA A 4 -7.63 -16.55 -1.47
N ARG A 5 -6.65 -15.64 -1.61
CA ARG A 5 -5.20 -15.93 -1.56
C ARG A 5 -4.66 -15.90 -0.13
N GLY A 6 -5.52 -15.83 0.88
CA GLY A 6 -5.14 -15.83 2.29
C GLY A 6 -4.86 -14.45 2.89
N VAL A 7 -4.76 -13.39 2.08
CA VAL A 7 -4.49 -12.02 2.55
C VAL A 7 -5.58 -11.54 3.51
N ARG A 8 -5.16 -10.99 4.65
CA ARG A 8 -6.05 -10.43 5.69
C ARG A 8 -5.87 -8.94 5.93
N THR A 9 -4.68 -8.44 5.64
CA THR A 9 -4.29 -7.05 5.89
C THR A 9 -3.68 -6.46 4.64
N VAL A 10 -4.13 -5.27 4.27
CA VAL A 10 -3.59 -4.48 3.15
C VAL A 10 -3.05 -3.17 3.69
N ALA A 11 -1.79 -2.86 3.40
CA ALA A 11 -1.23 -1.55 3.68
C ALA A 11 -1.77 -0.54 2.66
N VAL A 12 -2.24 0.61 3.11
CA VAL A 12 -2.82 1.66 2.25
C VAL A 12 -2.18 2.97 2.63
N GLU A 13 -1.76 3.77 1.65
CA GLU A 13 -1.25 5.13 1.88
C GLU A 13 -2.11 5.89 2.91
N SER A 14 -1.45 6.48 3.91
CA SER A 14 -2.11 7.15 5.05
C SER A 14 -2.96 8.34 4.60
N TYR A 15 -2.59 8.94 3.47
CA TYR A 15 -3.39 9.92 2.75
C TYR A 15 -3.96 9.27 1.47
N GLY A 16 -5.21 9.58 1.15
CA GLY A 16 -5.86 8.99 -0.02
C GLY A 16 -7.36 9.17 0.00
N LEU A 17 -7.99 8.67 -1.06
CA LEU A 17 -9.44 8.59 -1.14
C LEU A 17 -9.96 7.49 -0.20
N HIS A 18 -10.93 7.85 0.65
CA HIS A 18 -11.55 6.92 1.60
C HIS A 18 -12.17 5.70 0.91
N VAL A 19 -12.69 5.89 -0.31
CA VAL A 19 -13.29 4.83 -1.13
C VAL A 19 -12.39 3.59 -1.31
N HIS A 20 -11.06 3.76 -1.35
CA HIS A 20 -10.16 2.62 -1.44
C HIS A 20 -10.17 1.76 -0.18
N ARG A 21 -10.22 2.39 1.01
CA ARG A 21 -10.33 1.67 2.29
C ARG A 21 -11.70 1.00 2.41
N ASP A 22 -12.76 1.72 2.08
CA ASP A 22 -14.14 1.21 2.15
C ASP A 22 -14.32 -0.04 1.29
N LEU A 23 -13.77 -0.05 0.07
CA LEU A 23 -13.82 -1.21 -0.82
C LEU A 23 -13.04 -2.42 -0.29
N LEU A 24 -11.87 -2.18 0.33
CA LEU A 24 -11.06 -3.24 0.93
C LEU A 24 -11.76 -3.84 2.17
N GLU A 25 -12.34 -2.99 3.00
CA GLU A 25 -13.08 -3.37 4.20
C GLU A 25 -14.37 -4.11 3.85
N ALA A 26 -15.12 -3.63 2.85
CA ALA A 26 -16.29 -4.33 2.32
C ALA A 26 -15.92 -5.71 1.73
N ALA A 27 -14.69 -5.89 1.24
CA ALA A 27 -14.15 -7.17 0.80
C ALA A 27 -13.65 -8.07 1.95
N GLY A 28 -13.80 -7.64 3.20
CA GLY A 28 -13.41 -8.38 4.41
C GLY A 28 -11.91 -8.34 4.70
N LEU A 29 -11.20 -7.31 4.23
CA LEU A 29 -9.78 -7.07 4.51
C LEU A 29 -9.64 -5.97 5.57
N ARG A 30 -8.62 -6.07 6.41
CA ARG A 30 -8.22 -4.96 7.29
C ARG A 30 -7.27 -4.03 6.54
N THR A 31 -7.37 -2.74 6.81
CA THR A 31 -6.41 -1.76 6.29
C THR A 31 -5.47 -1.29 7.39
N VAL A 32 -4.20 -1.09 7.05
CA VAL A 32 -3.22 -0.44 7.94
C VAL A 32 -2.61 0.76 7.21
N PRO A 33 -2.44 1.91 7.88
CA PRO A 33 -1.91 3.10 7.24
C PRO A 33 -0.43 2.92 6.92
N LEU A 34 -0.05 3.27 5.69
CA LEU A 34 1.33 3.33 5.23
C LEU A 34 1.76 4.81 5.18
N PRO A 35 2.75 5.24 5.98
CA PRO A 35 3.21 6.63 5.98
C PRO A 35 3.63 7.10 4.59
N VAL A 36 3.39 8.38 4.32
CA VAL A 36 3.77 9.07 3.08
C VAL A 36 4.58 10.30 3.46
N ASP A 37 5.70 10.50 2.78
CA ASP A 37 6.55 11.70 2.90
C ASP A 37 6.82 12.32 1.52
N ASP A 38 7.83 13.19 1.44
CA ASP A 38 8.25 13.89 0.23
C ASP A 38 8.76 12.98 -0.90
N ARG A 39 8.97 11.68 -0.63
CA ARG A 39 9.35 10.66 -1.61
C ARG A 39 8.23 9.64 -1.88
N GLY A 40 7.02 9.92 -1.41
CA GLY A 40 5.84 9.06 -1.53
C GLY A 40 5.69 8.10 -0.34
N ALA A 41 5.01 6.98 -0.53
CA ALA A 41 4.84 5.97 0.52
C ALA A 41 6.20 5.42 1.00
N ASP A 42 6.36 5.20 2.31
CA ASP A 42 7.58 4.62 2.90
C ASP A 42 7.51 3.08 2.94
N PRO A 43 8.29 2.36 2.11
CA PRO A 43 8.29 0.90 2.11
C PRO A 43 8.89 0.30 3.39
N GLY A 44 9.69 1.06 4.15
CA GLY A 44 10.28 0.60 5.41
C GLY A 44 9.24 0.34 6.50
N ALA A 45 8.06 0.95 6.38
CA ALA A 45 6.94 0.73 7.28
C ALA A 45 6.07 -0.50 6.92
N LEU A 46 6.38 -1.22 5.82
CA LEU A 46 5.68 -2.44 5.45
C LEU A 46 6.11 -3.60 6.38
N THR A 47 5.15 -4.04 7.20
CA THR A 47 5.30 -5.18 8.12
C THR A 47 4.62 -6.43 7.54
N ASP A 48 3.71 -7.07 8.30
CA ASP A 48 3.05 -8.33 7.96
C ASP A 48 1.84 -8.16 7.01
N ALA A 49 1.78 -7.04 6.28
CA ALA A 49 0.74 -6.82 5.29
C ALA A 49 0.89 -7.83 4.14
N GLY A 50 -0.23 -8.42 3.68
CA GLY A 50 -0.21 -9.37 2.57
C GLY A 50 -0.40 -8.73 1.20
N ALA A 51 -0.57 -7.40 1.15
CA ALA A 51 -0.65 -6.59 -0.07
C ALA A 51 -0.48 -5.11 0.30
N VAL A 52 -0.22 -4.26 -0.71
CA VAL A 52 -0.17 -2.80 -0.58
C VAL A 52 -0.96 -2.12 -1.70
N LEU A 53 -1.67 -1.04 -1.38
CA LEU A 53 -2.32 -0.15 -2.33
C LEU A 53 -1.59 1.20 -2.34
N LEU A 54 -1.12 1.59 -3.52
CA LEU A 54 -0.32 2.81 -3.74
C LEU A 54 -0.92 3.63 -4.88
N THR A 55 -0.68 4.94 -4.85
CA THR A 55 -0.93 5.86 -5.97
C THR A 55 0.39 6.40 -6.52
N PRO A 56 1.23 5.53 -7.14
CA PRO A 56 2.66 5.80 -7.24
C PRO A 56 3.02 6.90 -8.25
N ALA A 57 2.20 7.16 -9.26
CA ALA A 57 2.46 8.22 -10.24
C ALA A 57 2.15 9.61 -9.68
N HIS A 58 1.00 9.73 -9.01
CA HIS A 58 0.48 10.97 -8.46
C HIS A 58 -0.23 10.65 -7.16
N GLN A 59 0.48 10.75 -6.05
CA GLN A 59 -0.10 10.45 -4.75
C GLN A 59 -1.27 11.41 -4.50
N PHE A 60 -2.43 10.90 -4.09
CA PHE A 60 -3.54 11.79 -3.71
C PHE A 60 -3.56 12.02 -2.19
N PRO A 61 -3.57 13.27 -1.68
CA PRO A 61 -3.73 14.54 -2.39
C PRO A 61 -2.42 15.29 -2.66
N THR A 62 -1.26 14.74 -2.27
CA THR A 62 0.00 15.50 -2.23
C THR A 62 0.62 15.74 -3.62
N GLY A 63 0.24 14.96 -4.63
CA GLY A 63 0.80 14.95 -5.97
C GLY A 63 2.19 14.30 -6.07
N VAL A 64 2.83 13.96 -4.95
CA VAL A 64 4.19 13.44 -4.89
C VAL A 64 4.26 12.08 -5.60
N PRO A 65 5.18 11.87 -6.55
CA PRO A 65 5.40 10.55 -7.13
C PRO A 65 6.19 9.66 -6.17
N LEU A 66 5.93 8.35 -6.21
CA LEU A 66 6.77 7.38 -5.51
C LEU A 66 8.17 7.35 -6.14
N HIS A 67 9.18 7.66 -5.34
CA HIS A 67 10.57 7.70 -5.77
C HIS A 67 11.02 6.35 -6.40
N PRO A 68 11.86 6.34 -7.46
CA PRO A 68 12.33 5.11 -8.10
C PRO A 68 12.85 4.02 -7.14
N ASP A 69 13.74 4.38 -6.21
CA ASP A 69 14.25 3.43 -5.20
C ASP A 69 13.14 2.80 -4.35
N ARG A 70 12.08 3.56 -4.04
CA ARG A 70 10.95 3.04 -3.26
C ARG A 70 10.06 2.14 -4.08
N ARG A 71 9.91 2.41 -5.39
CA ARG A 71 9.25 1.47 -6.31
C ARG A 71 9.97 0.13 -6.33
N ALA A 72 11.30 0.16 -6.47
CA ALA A 72 12.12 -1.05 -6.41
C ALA A 72 11.95 -1.76 -5.06
N ALA A 73 12.04 -1.03 -3.94
CA ALA A 73 11.90 -1.59 -2.61
C ALA A 73 10.52 -2.25 -2.36
N VAL A 74 9.42 -1.67 -2.86
CA VAL A 74 8.07 -2.28 -2.76
C VAL A 74 8.00 -3.56 -3.59
N VAL A 75 8.52 -3.56 -4.81
CA VAL A 75 8.57 -4.76 -5.66
C VAL A 75 9.39 -5.86 -5.01
N ASP A 76 10.56 -5.51 -4.45
CA ASP A 76 11.42 -6.47 -3.78
C ASP A 76 10.80 -6.99 -2.47
N TRP A 77 10.08 -6.14 -1.74
CA TRP A 77 9.28 -6.58 -0.60
C TRP A 77 8.24 -7.61 -1.03
N ALA A 78 7.44 -7.32 -2.07
CA ALA A 78 6.41 -8.24 -2.55
C ALA A 78 6.98 -9.59 -3.00
N ARG A 79 8.13 -9.58 -3.68
CA ARG A 79 8.84 -10.80 -4.07
C ARG A 79 9.31 -11.64 -2.88
N ARG A 80 9.80 -11.01 -1.81
CA ARG A 80 10.29 -11.72 -0.61
C ARG A 80 9.15 -12.29 0.23
N THR A 81 8.01 -11.60 0.29
CA THR A 81 6.89 -11.96 1.18
C THR A 81 5.78 -12.75 0.47
N GLY A 82 5.78 -12.77 -0.87
CA GLY A 82 4.70 -13.35 -1.67
C GLY A 82 3.43 -12.49 -1.72
N ALA A 83 3.56 -11.19 -1.41
CA ALA A 83 2.48 -10.21 -1.51
C ALA A 83 2.12 -9.87 -2.97
#